data_AF-A0A350G0B7-F1
#
_entry.id   AF-A0A350G0B7-F1
#
_cell.length_a   1.000
_cell.length_b   1.000
_cell.length_c   1.000
_cell.angle_alpha   90.00
_cell.angle_beta   90.00
_cell.angle_gamma   90.00
#
_symmetry.space_group_name_H-M   'P 1'
#
loop_
_entity.id
_entity.type
_entity.pdbx_description
1 polymer ?
#
loop_
_entity_poly.entity_id
_entity_poly.type
_entity_poly.pdbx_seq_one_letter_code
_entity_poly.pdbx_strand_id
1 'polypeptide(L)'
;FTPEDAQTLSLLADQVGLAIENARLFEDSTKALSELQLLMGQSTRDVWKKLPGQQKLLGYRYNAMGASPLKEAVKLPATGNGGAIGKQIEAGSFVVPIELRGEVIGKLVVQSPTGGEWNPDQQDLIRAVAERVALSAENARLFEETTQRAERERLVSEITGKIRSQNDPNAMIETAVTELRNALGASRVEIVPQTTAEPGMKDLEV
;
A
#
# COMPACT_ATOMS: atom_id res chain seq x y z
N PHE A 1 -60.98 12.47 22.02
CA PHE A 1 -60.08 11.51 21.36
C PHE A 1 -60.90 10.31 20.96
N THR A 2 -61.07 10.11 19.66
CA THR A 2 -61.65 8.88 19.11
C THR A 2 -60.57 7.78 19.08
N PRO A 3 -60.97 6.50 18.96
CA PRO A 3 -60.02 5.41 18.74
C PRO A 3 -59.14 5.60 17.48
N GLU A 4 -59.66 6.28 16.45
CA GLU A 4 -58.93 6.63 15.22
C GLU A 4 -57.82 7.66 15.46
N ASP A 5 -58.04 8.66 16.32
CA ASP A 5 -57.01 9.65 16.68
C ASP A 5 -55.81 8.97 17.36
N ALA A 6 -56.07 8.00 18.24
CA ALA A 6 -55.02 7.26 18.94
C ALA A 6 -54.23 6.35 17.99
N GLN A 7 -54.89 5.71 17.03
CA GLN A 7 -54.21 4.92 15.98
C GLN A 7 -53.35 5.81 15.06
N THR A 8 -53.86 6.98 14.69
CA THR A 8 -53.13 7.94 13.84
C THR A 8 -51.88 8.45 14.55
N LEU A 9 -51.98 8.80 15.83
CA LEU A 9 -50.82 9.23 16.63
C LEU A 9 -49.80 8.11 16.85
N SER A 10 -50.24 6.87 17.05
CA SER A 10 -49.34 5.71 17.14
C SER A 10 -48.57 5.48 15.84
N LEU A 11 -49.26 5.57 14.70
CA LEU A 11 -48.62 5.42 13.38
C LEU A 11 -47.57 6.52 13.14
N LEU A 12 -47.88 7.76 13.52
CA LEU A 12 -46.92 8.87 13.42
C LEU A 12 -45.73 8.67 14.37
N ALA A 13 -45.96 8.15 15.57
CA ALA A 13 -44.89 7.83 16.51
C ALA A 13 -43.96 6.72 15.96
N ASP A 14 -44.52 5.67 15.34
CA ASP A 14 -43.75 4.61 14.69
C ASP A 14 -42.93 5.15 13.50
N GLN A 15 -43.54 6.02 12.67
CA GLN A 15 -42.85 6.67 11.55
C GLN A 15 -41.71 7.58 12.01
N VAL A 16 -41.93 8.35 13.07
CA VAL A 16 -40.88 9.21 13.66
C VAL A 16 -39.76 8.36 14.26
N GLY A 17 -40.10 7.25 14.93
CA GLY A 17 -39.12 6.29 15.45
C GLY A 17 -38.22 5.73 14.34
N LEU A 18 -38.83 5.27 13.24
CA LEU A 18 -38.10 4.80 12.05
C LEU A 18 -37.27 5.90 11.40
N ALA A 19 -37.77 7.14 11.33
CA ALA A 19 -37.02 8.26 10.76
C ALA A 19 -35.79 8.63 11.61
N ILE A 20 -35.91 8.60 12.94
CA ILE A 20 -34.79 8.82 13.86
C ILE A 20 -33.77 7.69 13.74
N GLU A 21 -34.23 6.44 13.68
CA GLU A 21 -33.36 5.28 13.50
C GLU A 21 -32.62 5.33 12.15
N ASN A 22 -33.31 5.67 11.07
CA ASN A 22 -32.71 5.89 9.75
C ASN A 22 -31.69 7.02 9.76
N ALA A 23 -32.00 8.15 10.43
CA ALA A 23 -31.07 9.27 10.54
C ALA A 23 -29.79 8.88 11.30
N ARG A 24 -29.93 8.13 12.40
CA ARG A 24 -28.80 7.62 13.18
C ARG A 24 -27.97 6.61 12.40
N LEU A 25 -28.62 5.67 11.72
CA LEU A 25 -27.95 4.68 10.86
C LEU A 25 -27.19 5.36 9.72
N PHE A 26 -27.77 6.41 9.12
CA PHE A 26 -27.09 7.21 8.10
C PHE A 26 -25.87 7.93 8.68
N GLU A 27 -26.00 8.56 9.85
CA GLU A 27 -24.89 9.22 10.55
C GLU A 27 -23.75 8.23 10.86
N ASP A 28 -24.07 7.07 11.45
CA ASP A 28 -23.09 6.02 11.75
C ASP A 28 -22.39 5.51 10.48
N SER A 29 -23.13 5.30 9.40
CA SER A 29 -22.57 4.89 8.10
C SER A 29 -21.65 5.95 7.50
N THR A 30 -22.06 7.22 7.50
CA THR A 30 -21.22 8.32 6.99
C THR A 30 -19.94 8.50 7.81
N LYS A 31 -20.03 8.33 9.13
CA LYS A 31 -18.87 8.36 10.02
C LYS A 31 -17.92 7.19 9.74
N ALA A 32 -18.43 5.97 9.66
CA ALA A 32 -17.63 4.78 9.34
C ALA A 32 -16.93 4.90 7.98
N LEU A 33 -17.64 5.41 6.96
CA LEU A 33 -17.06 5.67 5.63
C LEU A 33 -15.92 6.69 5.71
N SER A 34 -16.10 7.77 6.48
CA SER A 34 -15.08 8.80 6.65
C SER A 34 -13.83 8.26 7.35
N GLU A 35 -14.01 7.48 8.41
CA GLU A 35 -12.90 6.81 9.12
C GLU A 35 -12.14 5.83 8.20
N LEU A 36 -12.86 5.02 7.42
CA LEU A 36 -12.26 4.10 6.45
C LEU A 36 -11.48 4.83 5.36
N GLN A 37 -12.01 5.93 4.82
CA GLN A 37 -11.32 6.74 3.83
C GLN A 37 -10.01 7.32 4.37
N LEU A 38 -10.01 7.82 5.61
CA LEU A 38 -8.81 8.33 6.26
C LEU A 38 -7.75 7.22 6.46
N LEU A 39 -8.16 6.04 6.93
CA LEU A 39 -7.26 4.91 7.13
C LEU A 39 -6.66 4.41 5.80
N MET A 40 -7.50 4.28 4.77
CA MET A 40 -7.04 3.91 3.42
C MET A 40 -6.04 4.92 2.87
N GLY A 41 -6.31 6.22 3.01
CA GLY A 41 -5.40 7.28 2.58
C GLY A 41 -4.05 7.22 3.29
N GLN A 42 -4.06 7.03 4.61
CA GLN A 42 -2.83 6.84 5.40
C GLN A 42 -2.04 5.61 4.95
N SER A 43 -2.71 4.47 4.77
CA SER A 43 -2.07 3.23 4.33
C SER A 43 -1.44 3.38 2.94
N THR A 44 -2.16 3.98 1.98
CA THR A 44 -1.62 4.25 0.64
C THR A 44 -0.38 5.13 0.75
N ARG A 45 -0.45 6.23 1.49
CA ARG A 45 0.67 7.15 1.67
C ARG A 45 1.90 6.46 2.27
N ASP A 46 1.72 5.61 3.27
CA ASP A 46 2.83 4.93 3.95
C ASP A 46 3.52 3.89 3.07
N VAL A 47 2.76 3.15 2.27
CA VAL A 47 3.30 2.20 1.30
C VAL A 47 4.12 2.94 0.25
N TRP A 48 3.54 3.96 -0.37
CA TRP A 48 4.16 4.70 -1.46
C TRP A 48 5.36 5.55 -1.03
N LYS A 49 5.42 6.01 0.24
CA LYS A 49 6.61 6.68 0.79
C LYS A 49 7.83 5.77 0.97
N LYS A 50 7.63 4.49 1.26
CA LYS A 50 8.71 3.53 1.52
C LYS A 50 9.29 2.93 0.24
N LEU A 51 8.50 2.92 -0.83
CA LEU A 51 8.79 2.29 -2.12
C LEU A 51 10.09 2.78 -2.79
N PRO A 52 10.37 4.10 -2.90
CA PRO A 52 11.60 4.59 -3.52
C PRO A 52 12.88 4.09 -2.84
N GLY A 53 12.85 3.93 -1.51
CA GLY A 53 13.98 3.42 -0.73
C GLY A 53 14.19 1.92 -0.88
N GLN A 54 13.11 1.15 -1.08
CA GLN A 54 13.18 -0.30 -1.30
C GLN A 54 13.57 -0.66 -2.75
N GLN A 55 13.07 0.08 -3.74
CA GLN A 55 13.29 -0.22 -5.16
C GLN A 55 14.35 0.65 -5.84
N LYS A 56 15.03 1.56 -5.11
CA LYS A 56 15.96 2.57 -5.66
C LYS A 56 15.36 3.38 -6.81
N LEU A 57 14.03 3.52 -6.87
CA LEU A 57 13.33 4.18 -7.96
C LEU A 57 12.95 5.61 -7.55
N LEU A 58 13.71 6.60 -8.00
CA LEU A 58 13.43 8.02 -7.75
C LEU A 58 12.49 8.65 -8.79
N GLY A 59 12.25 7.96 -9.91
CA GLY A 59 11.40 8.38 -11.04
C GLY A 59 12.15 8.37 -12.36
N TYR A 60 11.52 8.90 -13.43
CA TYR A 60 12.11 8.99 -14.78
C TYR A 60 12.05 10.41 -15.31
N ARG A 61 13.01 10.76 -16.17
CA ARG A 61 13.07 12.01 -16.91
C ARG A 61 13.40 11.74 -18.37
N TYR A 62 12.70 12.42 -19.27
CA TYR A 62 13.08 12.46 -20.69
C TYR A 62 14.19 13.49 -20.93
N ASN A 63 15.25 13.10 -21.64
CA ASN A 63 16.34 13.97 -22.09
C ASN A 63 16.63 13.72 -23.58
N ALA A 64 17.65 14.38 -24.14
CA ALA A 64 18.03 14.23 -25.55
C ALA A 64 18.42 12.79 -25.97
N MET A 65 18.70 11.90 -25.00
CA MET A 65 19.01 10.48 -25.21
C MET A 65 17.81 9.56 -24.90
N GLY A 66 16.63 10.12 -24.61
CA GLY A 66 15.42 9.38 -24.28
C GLY A 66 15.06 9.40 -22.79
N ALA A 67 14.23 8.44 -22.36
CA ALA A 67 13.84 8.31 -20.96
C ALA A 67 14.98 7.71 -20.12
N SER A 68 15.32 8.37 -19.02
CA SER A 68 16.39 7.97 -18.11
C SER A 68 15.91 8.04 -16.64
N PRO A 69 16.35 7.13 -15.76
CA PRO A 69 15.99 7.18 -14.36
C PRO A 69 16.60 8.41 -13.67
N LEU A 70 15.85 8.98 -12.73
CA LEU A 70 16.34 10.06 -11.88
C LEU A 70 17.41 9.52 -10.93
N LYS A 71 18.57 10.17 -10.93
CA LYS A 71 19.68 9.86 -10.00
C LYS A 71 19.55 10.62 -8.68
N GLU A 72 18.82 11.73 -8.68
CA GLU A 72 18.60 12.59 -7.53
C GLU A 72 17.14 13.06 -7.49
N ALA A 73 16.65 13.35 -6.29
CA ALA A 73 15.31 13.88 -6.09
C ALA A 73 15.18 15.27 -6.73
N VAL A 74 14.19 15.43 -7.61
CA VAL A 74 13.91 16.73 -8.23
C VAL A 74 13.14 17.59 -7.24
N LYS A 75 13.72 18.74 -6.87
CA LYS A 75 13.01 19.77 -6.11
C LYS A 75 11.99 20.44 -7.02
N LEU A 76 10.74 20.01 -6.93
CA LEU A 76 9.61 20.67 -7.56
C LEU A 76 8.96 21.61 -6.54
N PRO A 77 8.54 22.82 -6.93
CA PRO A 77 7.78 23.70 -6.04
C PRO A 77 6.55 22.96 -5.50
N ALA A 78 6.21 23.27 -4.24
CA ALA A 78 5.12 22.61 -3.55
C ALA A 78 3.80 22.89 -4.28
N THR A 79 3.26 21.87 -4.96
CA THR A 79 1.83 21.79 -5.20
C THR A 79 1.20 21.62 -3.82
N GLY A 80 0.40 22.60 -3.39
CA GLY A 80 -0.18 22.61 -2.05
C GLY A 80 -0.96 21.33 -1.74
N ASN A 81 -1.00 20.94 -0.47
CA ASN A 81 -1.89 19.87 0.02
C ASN A 81 -3.34 20.30 -0.21
N GLY A 82 -3.93 19.88 -1.33
CA GLY A 82 -5.33 20.11 -1.63
C GLY A 82 -5.55 20.20 -3.13
N GLY A 83 -6.01 19.10 -3.73
CA GLY A 83 -6.81 19.01 -4.97
C GLY A 83 -6.50 19.97 -6.12
N ALA A 84 -5.29 20.50 -6.22
CA ALA A 84 -4.97 21.54 -7.17
C ALA A 84 -4.80 20.88 -8.55
N ILE A 85 -5.88 20.97 -9.31
CA ILE A 85 -5.90 20.84 -10.77
C ILE A 85 -4.65 21.51 -11.34
N GLY A 86 -3.90 20.78 -12.18
CA GLY A 86 -2.50 21.05 -12.54
C GLY A 86 -2.10 22.52 -12.61
N LYS A 87 -0.97 22.85 -11.98
CA LYS A 87 -0.50 24.23 -11.87
C LYS A 87 0.57 24.51 -12.93
N GLN A 88 0.38 25.57 -13.70
CA GLN A 88 1.45 26.15 -14.49
C GLN A 88 2.42 26.85 -13.55
N ILE A 89 3.69 26.42 -13.56
CA ILE A 89 4.69 26.85 -12.57
C ILE A 89 5.68 27.85 -13.18
N GLU A 90 6.03 27.63 -14.45
CA GLU A 90 6.89 28.49 -15.27
C GLU A 90 6.32 28.54 -16.70
N ALA A 91 6.78 29.48 -17.53
CA ALA A 91 6.38 29.55 -18.94
C ALA A 91 6.64 28.19 -19.63
N GLY A 92 5.56 27.51 -20.02
CA GLY A 92 5.59 26.20 -20.65
C GLY A 92 5.67 24.98 -19.71
N SER A 93 5.76 25.10 -18.38
CA SER A 93 5.76 23.94 -17.48
C SER A 93 4.39 23.68 -16.87
N PHE A 94 3.87 22.46 -17.04
CA PHE A 94 2.62 21.99 -16.45
C PHE A 94 2.87 20.80 -15.52
N VAL A 95 2.44 20.94 -14.27
CA VAL A 95 2.63 19.90 -13.23
C VAL A 95 1.27 19.36 -12.81
N VAL A 96 1.12 18.04 -12.93
CA VAL A 96 -0.09 17.30 -12.56
C VAL A 96 0.25 16.32 -11.44
N PRO A 97 -0.54 16.27 -10.35
CA PRO A 97 -0.35 15.25 -9.33
C PRO A 97 -0.72 13.87 -9.87
N ILE A 98 0.04 12.85 -9.48
CA ILE A 98 -0.33 11.46 -9.70
C ILE A 98 -1.05 11.01 -8.44
N GLU A 99 -2.37 10.84 -8.54
CA GLU A 99 -3.24 10.55 -7.41
C GLU A 99 -3.77 9.13 -7.47
N LEU A 100 -3.71 8.44 -6.33
CA LEU A 100 -4.30 7.12 -6.15
C LEU A 100 -5.27 7.20 -4.97
N ARG A 101 -6.57 7.03 -5.23
CA ARG A 101 -7.64 7.07 -4.23
C ARG A 101 -7.63 8.35 -3.37
N GLY A 102 -7.37 9.50 -4.00
CA GLY A 102 -7.31 10.81 -3.32
C GLY A 102 -5.99 11.14 -2.64
N GLU A 103 -5.00 10.24 -2.71
CA GLU A 103 -3.66 10.48 -2.16
C GLU A 103 -2.64 10.73 -3.27
N VAL A 104 -1.86 11.80 -3.13
CA VAL A 104 -0.78 12.14 -4.07
C VAL A 104 0.40 11.20 -3.84
N ILE A 105 0.64 10.29 -4.80
CA ILE A 105 1.75 9.33 -4.77
C ILE A 105 2.95 9.79 -5.61
N GLY A 106 2.76 10.83 -6.43
CA GLY A 106 3.82 11.36 -7.29
C GLY A 106 3.41 12.64 -8.03
N LYS A 107 4.28 13.09 -8.93
CA LYS A 107 4.03 14.25 -9.79
C LYS A 107 4.46 13.92 -11.22
N LEU A 108 3.62 14.26 -12.19
CA LEU A 108 3.95 14.30 -13.61
C LEU A 108 4.27 15.74 -13.98
N VAL A 109 5.43 15.97 -14.58
CA VAL A 109 5.89 17.28 -15.02
C VAL A 109 6.09 17.23 -16.52
N VAL A 110 5.40 18.11 -17.23
CA VAL A 110 5.50 18.22 -18.69
C VAL A 110 5.94 19.64 -19.03
N GLN A 111 6.97 19.76 -19.87
CA GLN A 111 7.51 21.06 -20.29
C GLN A 111 7.33 21.24 -21.79
N SER A 112 6.80 22.41 -22.16
CA SER A 112 6.56 22.82 -23.54
C SER A 112 7.90 23.10 -24.22
N PRO A 113 8.19 22.51 -25.38
CA PRO A 113 9.45 22.75 -26.09
C PRO A 113 9.65 24.21 -26.49
N THR A 114 8.56 24.94 -26.70
CA THR A 114 8.56 26.33 -27.18
C THR A 114 8.28 27.35 -26.08
N GLY A 115 8.11 26.90 -24.83
CA GLY A 115 7.76 27.77 -23.69
C GLY A 115 6.33 28.33 -23.72
N GLY A 116 5.51 27.90 -24.68
CA GLY A 116 4.10 28.32 -24.81
C GLY A 116 3.17 27.65 -23.78
N GLU A 117 2.00 28.26 -23.54
CA GLU A 117 0.96 27.71 -22.67
C GLU A 117 0.35 26.43 -23.25
N TRP A 118 -0.06 25.52 -22.35
CA TRP A 118 -0.77 24.30 -22.72
C TRP A 118 -2.26 24.61 -22.90
N ASN A 119 -2.83 24.21 -24.03
CA ASN A 119 -4.26 24.39 -24.25
C ASN A 119 -5.09 23.39 -23.40
N PRO A 120 -6.42 23.59 -23.25
CA PRO A 120 -7.26 22.72 -22.43
C PRO A 120 -7.21 21.23 -22.83
N ASP A 121 -7.27 20.92 -24.12
CA ASP A 121 -7.21 19.53 -24.61
C ASP A 121 -5.89 18.83 -24.25
N GLN A 122 -4.77 19.58 -24.31
CA GLN A 122 -3.46 19.08 -23.91
C GLN A 122 -3.38 18.87 -22.39
N GLN A 123 -3.93 19.79 -21.60
CA GLN A 123 -3.98 19.64 -20.14
C GLN A 123 -4.82 18.43 -19.72
N ASP A 124 -5.96 18.20 -20.39
CA ASP A 124 -6.82 17.04 -20.16
C ASP A 124 -6.14 15.73 -20.55
N LEU A 125 -5.42 15.71 -21.67
CA LEU A 125 -4.61 14.56 -22.04
C LEU A 125 -3.52 14.26 -20.99
N ILE A 126 -2.78 15.27 -20.53
CA ILE A 126 -1.72 15.08 -19.52
C ILE A 126 -2.34 14.55 -18.21
N ARG A 127 -3.52 15.03 -17.83
CA ARG A 127 -4.25 14.54 -16.65
C ARG A 127 -4.68 13.09 -16.80
N ALA A 128 -5.28 12.73 -17.94
CA ALA A 128 -5.67 11.35 -18.22
C ALA A 128 -4.46 10.39 -18.19
N VAL A 129 -3.30 10.84 -18.67
CA VAL A 129 -2.04 10.08 -18.55
C VAL A 129 -1.61 9.94 -17.09
N ALA A 130 -1.67 11.00 -16.29
CA ALA A 130 -1.32 10.94 -14.87
C ALA A 130 -2.20 9.94 -14.09
N GLU A 131 -3.51 9.95 -14.35
CA GLU A 131 -4.47 8.98 -13.79
C GLU A 131 -4.13 7.54 -14.21
N ARG A 132 -3.83 7.33 -15.49
CA ARG A 132 -3.46 5.99 -15.98
C ARG A 132 -2.15 5.49 -15.37
N VAL A 133 -1.18 6.38 -15.20
CA VAL A 133 0.10 6.07 -14.54
C VAL A 133 -0.13 5.64 -13.09
N ALA A 134 -1.00 6.35 -12.34
CA ALA A 134 -1.31 5.98 -10.95
C ALA A 134 -1.83 4.54 -10.85
N LEU A 135 -2.80 4.18 -11.70
CA LEU A 135 -3.39 2.84 -11.73
C LEU A 135 -2.38 1.77 -12.17
N SER A 136 -1.60 2.05 -13.22
CA SER A 136 -0.57 1.12 -13.70
C SER A 136 0.52 0.87 -12.67
N ALA A 137 0.94 1.91 -11.94
CA ALA A 137 1.95 1.80 -10.91
C ALA A 137 1.45 0.96 -9.72
N GLU A 138 0.18 1.14 -9.30
CA GLU A 138 -0.43 0.30 -8.26
C GLU A 138 -0.56 -1.16 -8.70
N ASN A 139 -0.97 -1.41 -9.94
CA ASN A 139 -1.06 -2.77 -10.47
C ASN A 139 0.31 -3.45 -10.52
N ALA A 140 1.35 -2.74 -10.95
CA ALA A 140 2.71 -3.28 -10.96
C ALA A 140 3.19 -3.62 -9.54
N ARG A 141 2.93 -2.72 -8.58
CA ARG A 141 3.24 -2.95 -7.16
C ARG A 141 2.52 -4.18 -6.59
N LEU A 142 1.21 -4.29 -6.82
CA LEU A 142 0.40 -5.43 -6.38
C LEU A 142 0.84 -6.75 -7.02
N PHE A 143 1.20 -6.71 -8.31
CA PHE A 143 1.72 -7.87 -9.02
C PHE A 143 3.07 -8.32 -8.44
N GLU A 144 3.97 -7.38 -8.15
CA GLU A 144 5.26 -7.68 -7.53
C GLU A 144 5.10 -8.26 -6.12
N GLU A 145 4.22 -7.68 -5.30
CA GLU A 145 3.89 -8.19 -3.96
C GLU A 145 3.35 -9.62 -4.02
N THR A 146 2.44 -9.88 -4.96
CA THR A 146 1.88 -11.21 -5.19
C THR A 146 2.95 -12.20 -5.65
N THR A 147 3.84 -11.77 -6.54
CA THR A 147 4.94 -12.60 -7.06
C THR A 147 5.93 -12.96 -5.95
N GLN A 148 6.37 -11.99 -5.15
CA GLN A 148 7.26 -12.23 -4.01
C GLN A 148 6.64 -13.19 -2.99
N ARG A 149 5.33 -13.05 -2.73
CA ARG A 149 4.60 -13.97 -1.86
C ARG A 149 4.58 -15.39 -2.41
N ALA A 150 4.28 -15.55 -3.70
CA ALA A 150 4.27 -16.86 -4.35
C ALA A 150 5.66 -17.51 -4.35
N GLU A 151 6.72 -16.74 -4.58
CA GLU A 151 8.11 -17.23 -4.50
C GLU A 151 8.45 -17.70 -3.08
N ARG A 152 8.04 -16.95 -2.05
CA ARG A 152 8.23 -17.34 -0.65
C ARG A 152 7.48 -18.63 -0.31
N GLU A 153 6.23 -18.75 -0.72
CA GLU A 153 5.42 -19.95 -0.49
C GLU A 153 6.02 -21.17 -1.22
N ARG A 154 6.48 -20.98 -2.47
CA ARG A 154 7.20 -22.01 -3.24
C ARG A 154 8.45 -22.49 -2.50
N LEU A 155 9.25 -21.56 -1.99
CA LEU A 155 10.46 -21.86 -1.24
C LEU A 155 10.17 -22.64 0.04
N VAL A 156 9.18 -22.22 0.83
CA VAL A 156 8.75 -22.94 2.04
C VAL A 156 8.31 -24.37 1.71
N SER A 157 7.53 -24.54 0.65
CA SER A 157 7.08 -25.86 0.19
C SER A 157 8.24 -26.75 -0.25
N GLU A 158 9.19 -26.20 -1.01
CA GLU A 158 10.39 -26.92 -1.48
C GLU A 158 11.25 -27.40 -0.30
N ILE A 159 11.54 -26.52 0.67
CA ILE A 159 12.31 -26.86 1.86
C ILE A 159 11.58 -27.92 2.68
N THR A 160 10.27 -27.76 2.90
CA THR A 160 9.46 -28.75 3.64
C THR A 160 9.45 -30.11 2.94
N GLY A 161 9.39 -30.13 1.61
CA GLY A 161 9.49 -31.34 0.81
C GLY A 161 10.82 -32.07 0.99
N LYS A 162 11.95 -31.36 0.91
CA LYS A 162 13.30 -31.91 1.12
C LYS A 162 13.50 -32.45 2.54
N ILE A 163 12.93 -31.79 3.53
CA ILE A 163 12.94 -32.25 4.93
C ILE A 163 12.15 -33.56 5.04
N ARG A 164 10.93 -33.61 4.50
CA ARG A 164 10.05 -34.79 4.58
C ARG A 164 10.58 -36.01 3.82
N SER A 165 11.44 -35.84 2.82
CA SER A 165 12.04 -36.97 2.09
C SER A 165 13.17 -37.66 2.86
N GLN A 166 13.60 -37.12 4.00
CA GLN A 166 14.58 -37.77 4.88
C GLN A 166 13.86 -38.74 5.84
N ASN A 167 14.42 -39.93 6.04
CA ASN A 167 13.90 -40.94 6.98
C ASN A 167 14.61 -40.94 8.34
N ASP A 168 15.54 -40.00 8.57
CA ASP A 168 16.30 -39.87 9.81
C ASP A 168 16.12 -38.47 10.40
N PRO A 169 15.70 -38.33 11.68
CA PRO A 169 15.51 -37.04 12.33
C PRO A 169 16.75 -36.13 12.32
N ASN A 170 17.96 -36.69 12.39
CA ASN A 170 19.18 -35.88 12.34
C ASN A 170 19.42 -35.32 10.92
N ALA A 171 19.26 -36.16 9.89
CA ALA A 171 19.32 -35.73 8.49
C ALA A 171 18.24 -34.68 8.13
N MET A 172 17.05 -34.77 8.73
CA MET A 172 16.00 -33.75 8.59
C MET A 172 16.45 -32.38 9.11
N ILE A 173 17.04 -32.35 10.31
CA ILE A 173 17.54 -31.12 10.95
C ILE A 173 18.68 -30.52 10.13
N GLU A 174 19.65 -31.33 9.70
CA GLU A 174 20.77 -30.88 8.85
C GLU A 174 20.28 -30.28 7.53
N THR A 175 19.32 -30.94 6.88
CA THR A 175 18.68 -30.45 5.65
C THR A 175 17.99 -29.11 5.91
N ALA A 176 17.21 -28.99 6.99
CA ALA A 176 16.53 -27.75 7.33
C ALA A 176 17.50 -26.57 7.54
N VAL A 177 18.59 -26.78 8.29
CA VAL A 177 19.62 -25.76 8.54
C VAL A 177 20.31 -25.33 7.24
N THR A 178 20.68 -26.29 6.39
CA THR A 178 21.37 -26.04 5.13
C THR A 178 20.49 -25.26 4.15
N GLU A 179 19.24 -25.68 3.99
CA GLU A 179 18.29 -25.02 3.09
C GLU A 179 17.94 -23.60 3.59
N LEU A 180 17.73 -23.40 4.89
CA LEU A 180 17.48 -22.07 5.47
C LEU A 180 18.67 -21.14 5.28
N ARG A 181 19.90 -21.63 5.48
CA ARG A 181 21.12 -20.85 5.24
C ARG A 181 21.19 -20.36 3.80
N ASN A 182 20.99 -21.27 2.84
CA ASN A 182 21.07 -20.95 1.42
C ASN A 182 19.95 -20.00 0.97
N ALA A 183 18.72 -20.25 1.43
CA ALA A 183 17.54 -19.44 1.13
C ALA A 183 17.66 -17.99 1.63
N LEU A 184 18.19 -17.80 2.84
CA LEU A 184 18.22 -16.51 3.51
C LEU A 184 19.55 -15.77 3.36
N GLY A 185 20.58 -16.43 2.81
CA GLY A 185 21.95 -15.92 2.84
C GLY A 185 22.47 -15.70 4.27
N ALA A 186 21.94 -16.46 5.23
CA ALA A 186 22.26 -16.26 6.64
C ALA A 186 23.69 -16.72 6.96
N SER A 187 24.40 -15.95 7.79
CA SER A 187 25.74 -16.31 8.26
C SER A 187 25.73 -17.40 9.33
N ARG A 188 24.63 -17.54 10.07
CA ARG A 188 24.44 -18.54 11.14
C ARG A 188 22.97 -18.96 11.20
N VAL A 189 22.74 -20.27 11.29
CA VAL A 189 21.42 -20.89 11.50
C VAL A 189 21.60 -22.00 12.53
N GLU A 190 20.80 -22.00 13.60
CA GLU A 190 20.88 -22.98 14.69
C GLU A 190 19.49 -23.48 15.06
N ILE A 191 19.38 -24.78 15.29
CA ILE A 191 18.18 -25.43 15.83
C ILE A 191 18.58 -26.04 17.17
N VAL A 192 18.03 -25.49 18.26
CA VAL A 192 18.34 -25.93 19.63
C VAL A 192 17.08 -26.55 20.24
N PRO A 193 17.12 -27.83 20.66
CA PRO A 193 16.02 -28.44 21.40
C PRO A 193 15.74 -27.69 22.71
N GLN A 194 14.47 -27.51 23.05
CA GLN A 194 14.08 -27.04 24.39
C GLN A 194 14.44 -28.15 25.39
N THR A 195 15.47 -27.93 26.21
CA THR A 195 15.75 -28.80 27.35
C THR A 195 14.93 -28.30 28.52
N THR A 196 13.92 -29.07 28.94
CA THR A 196 13.30 -28.93 30.26
C THR A 196 14.23 -29.57 31.30
N ALA A 197 15.42 -29.01 31.49
CA ALA A 197 16.23 -29.28 32.67
C ALA A 197 16.21 -28.03 33.53
N GLU A 198 15.57 -28.13 34.69
CA GLU A 198 15.59 -27.08 35.71
C GLU A 198 17.05 -26.66 36.01
N PRO A 199 17.36 -25.35 36.01
CA PRO A 199 18.68 -24.87 36.39
C PRO A 199 18.82 -24.96 37.91
N GLY A 200 19.24 -26.11 38.43
CA GLY A 200 19.38 -26.27 39.90
C GLY A 200 20.17 -27.46 40.44
N MET A 201 20.46 -28.51 39.69
CA MET A 201 21.20 -29.67 40.22
C MET A 201 22.66 -29.71 39.75
N LYS A 202 23.42 -28.68 40.14
CA LYS A 202 24.88 -28.77 40.31
C LYS A 202 25.21 -28.10 41.64
N ASP A 203 25.15 -28.90 42.69
CA ASP A 203 25.95 -28.78 43.91
C ASP A 203 25.56 -29.94 44.80
N LEU A 204 26.36 -31.00 44.77
CA LEU A 204 26.64 -31.94 45.86
C LEU A 204 27.68 -32.93 45.33
N GLU A 205 28.94 -32.47 45.35
CA GLU A 205 30.06 -33.37 45.61
C GLU A 205 29.86 -34.01 46.99
N VAL A 206 29.93 -35.33 47.07
CA VAL A 206 30.91 -36.09 47.89
C VAL A 206 31.20 -37.41 47.18
#